data_AF-A0AAE0PZE8-F1
#
_entry.id   AF-A0AAE0PZE8-F1
#
_cell.length_a   1.000
_cell.length_b   1.000
_cell.length_c   1.000
_cell.angle_alpha   90.00
_cell.angle_beta   90.00
_cell.angle_gamma   90.00
#
_symmetry.space_group_name_H-M   'P 1'
#
loop_
_entity.id
_entity.type
_entity.pdbx_description
1 polymer ?
#
loop_
_entity_poly.entity_id
_entity_poly.type
_entity_poly.pdbx_seq_one_letter_code
_entity_poly.pdbx_strand_id
1 'polypeptide(L)'
;MMAEDDVEAFLETFEQTCCQGAASGSYSTNHIVKFTDHTTLVGLMTNNNKANYSSEVSRLVQWCNNNNLFLNMGKTKEIVFDFRRGPPQDPSLTINGVIVERVNSHKFLGVHISEDLSWMTNTTSLAKKAQSSLYYLRKLRKA
;
A
#
# COMPACT_ATOMS: atom_id res chain seq x y z
N MET A 1 -23.70 22.23 -3.82
CA MET A 1 -23.54 21.19 -4.86
C MET A 1 -22.48 21.72 -5.79
N MET A 2 -21.25 21.22 -5.71
CA MET A 2 -20.15 21.67 -6.57
C MET A 2 -20.32 21.04 -7.96
N ALA A 3 -19.99 21.78 -9.02
CA ALA A 3 -20.18 21.32 -10.40
C ALA A 3 -19.20 20.18 -10.73
N GLU A 4 -19.57 19.30 -11.66
CA GLU A 4 -18.72 18.17 -12.08
C GLU A 4 -17.34 18.64 -12.60
N ASP A 5 -17.29 19.80 -13.25
CA ASP A 5 -16.04 20.42 -13.72
C ASP A 5 -15.11 20.85 -12.56
N ASP A 6 -15.66 21.21 -11.39
CA ASP A 6 -14.85 21.55 -10.20
C ASP A 6 -14.24 20.29 -9.55
N VAL A 7 -14.90 19.14 -9.71
CA VAL A 7 -14.39 17.86 -9.19
C VAL A 7 -13.24 17.35 -10.04
N GLU A 8 -13.34 17.49 -11.37
CA GLU A 8 -12.27 17.10 -12.30
C GLU A 8 -11.05 18.01 -12.15
N ALA A 9 -11.24 19.33 -12.06
CA ALA A 9 -10.17 20.28 -11.75
C ALA A 9 -9.55 20.04 -10.36
N PHE A 10 -10.35 19.63 -9.36
CA PHE A 10 -9.83 19.25 -8.05
C PHE A 10 -8.99 17.97 -8.13
N LEU A 11 -9.41 16.96 -8.89
CA LEU A 11 -8.66 15.72 -9.09
C LEU A 11 -7.36 15.95 -9.87
N GLU A 12 -7.36 16.78 -10.91
CA GLU A 12 -6.14 17.14 -11.66
C GLU A 12 -5.17 17.97 -10.80
N THR A 13 -5.67 18.95 -10.05
CA THR A 13 -4.86 19.75 -9.11
C THR A 13 -4.34 18.87 -7.96
N PHE A 14 -5.12 17.89 -7.51
CA PHE A 14 -4.74 16.91 -6.51
C PHE A 14 -3.65 15.96 -7.03
N GLU A 15 -3.79 15.43 -8.24
CA GLU A 15 -2.77 14.59 -8.88
C GLU A 15 -1.47 15.37 -9.14
N GLN A 16 -1.54 16.62 -9.63
CA GLN A 16 -0.36 17.47 -9.84
C GLN A 16 0.34 17.82 -8.53
N THR A 17 -0.40 18.21 -7.48
CA THR A 17 0.17 18.53 -6.16
C THR A 17 0.68 17.28 -5.44
N CYS A 18 0.02 16.13 -5.61
CA CYS A 18 0.46 14.83 -5.13
C CYS A 18 1.78 14.38 -5.76
N CYS A 19 1.94 14.60 -7.05
CA CYS A 19 3.10 14.23 -7.86
C CYS A 19 4.29 15.18 -7.63
N GLN A 20 4.05 16.44 -7.25
CA GLN A 20 5.15 17.40 -7.02
C GLN A 20 5.57 17.53 -5.55
N GLY A 21 4.65 17.38 -4.59
CA GLY A 21 4.94 17.61 -3.16
C GLY A 21 5.36 16.37 -2.35
N ALA A 22 4.98 15.17 -2.78
CA ALA A 22 5.21 13.93 -2.03
C ALA A 22 5.82 12.77 -2.86
N ALA A 23 6.12 12.97 -4.15
CA ALA A 23 6.53 11.86 -5.03
C ALA A 23 8.05 11.58 -5.05
N SER A 24 8.88 12.45 -4.50
CA SER A 24 10.30 12.15 -4.29
C SER A 24 10.50 11.79 -2.83
N GLY A 25 10.80 10.52 -2.54
CA GLY A 25 11.39 10.14 -1.25
C GLY A 25 12.55 11.08 -0.96
N SER A 26 12.60 11.70 0.22
CA SER A 26 13.74 12.55 0.61
C SER A 26 15.01 11.72 0.74
N TYR A 27 14.85 10.41 0.91
CA TYR A 27 15.93 9.42 0.92
C TYR A 27 15.82 8.52 -0.31
N SER A 28 16.96 8.30 -0.99
CA SER A 28 17.05 7.38 -2.14
C SER A 28 16.68 5.94 -1.81
N THR A 29 16.72 5.58 -0.52
CA THR A 29 16.37 4.25 0.00
C THR A 29 14.86 4.03 0.13
N ASN A 30 14.06 5.08 -0.04
CA ASN A 30 12.62 5.04 0.17
C ASN A 30 11.89 5.46 -1.11
N HIS A 31 10.82 4.73 -1.42
CA HIS A 31 10.01 4.94 -2.61
C HIS A 31 8.54 5.11 -2.22
N ILE A 32 7.91 6.14 -2.76
CA ILE A 32 6.49 6.40 -2.59
C ILE A 32 5.81 6.09 -3.92
N VAL A 33 4.86 5.17 -3.89
CA VAL A 33 4.03 4.80 -5.03
C VAL A 33 2.60 5.24 -4.72
N LYS A 34 2.00 5.99 -5.64
CA LYS A 34 0.61 6.43 -5.55
C LYS A 34 -0.18 5.82 -6.70
N PHE A 35 -1.37 5.34 -6.39
CA PHE A 35 -2.34 4.87 -7.37
C PHE A 35 -3.73 5.17 -6.84
N THR A 36 -4.47 6.05 -7.52
CA THR A 36 -5.79 6.53 -7.07
C THR A 36 -5.75 7.00 -5.60
N ASP A 37 -6.55 6.38 -4.73
CA ASP A 37 -6.65 6.59 -3.29
C ASP A 37 -5.61 5.80 -2.48
N HIS A 38 -4.84 4.91 -3.11
CA HIS A 38 -3.81 4.12 -2.45
C HIS A 38 -2.45 4.82 -2.51
N THR A 39 -1.81 4.92 -1.35
CA THR A 39 -0.41 5.35 -1.24
C THR A 39 0.38 4.28 -0.52
N THR A 40 1.49 3.87 -1.12
CA THR A 40 2.41 2.88 -0.58
C THR A 40 3.77 3.52 -0.40
N LEU A 41 4.28 3.51 0.84
CA LEU A 41 5.65 3.88 1.16
C LEU A 41 6.46 2.61 1.40
N VAL A 42 7.48 2.42 0.57
CA VAL A 42 8.47 1.35 0.70
C VAL A 42 9.76 1.98 1.18
N GLY A 43 10.38 1.41 2.21
CA GLY A 43 11.68 1.87 2.70
C GLY A 43 12.62 0.70 2.92
N LEU A 44 13.87 0.85 2.50
CA LEU A 44 14.92 -0.10 2.83
C LEU A 44 15.40 0.15 4.26
N MET A 45 15.35 -0.88 5.10
CA MET A 45 15.92 -0.87 6.43
C MET A 45 17.33 -1.47 6.40
N THR A 46 18.33 -0.71 6.84
CA THR A 46 19.72 -1.16 6.91
C THR A 46 20.14 -1.31 8.38
N ASN A 47 20.74 -2.44 8.76
CA ASN A 47 21.24 -2.66 10.13
C ASN A 47 20.19 -2.44 11.23
N ASN A 48 18.94 -2.86 11.02
CA ASN A 48 17.80 -2.58 11.93
C ASN A 48 17.51 -1.09 12.16
N ASN A 49 18.06 -0.21 11.32
CA ASN A 49 17.77 1.20 11.37
C ASN A 49 16.61 1.53 10.42
N LYS A 50 15.48 1.94 11.01
CA LYS A 50 14.30 2.41 10.27
C LYS A 50 14.11 3.93 10.30
N ALA A 51 15.11 4.70 10.74
CA ALA A 51 14.98 6.15 10.92
C ALA A 51 14.55 6.88 9.64
N ASN A 52 15.14 6.53 8.49
CA ASN A 52 14.75 7.14 7.21
C ASN A 52 13.30 6.79 6.87
N TYR A 53 12.90 5.53 7.03
CA TYR A 53 11.53 5.08 6.81
C TYR A 53 10.54 5.80 7.73
N SER A 54 10.79 5.84 9.04
CA SER A 54 9.93 6.53 10.01
C SER A 54 9.86 8.05 9.79
N SER A 55 10.95 8.66 9.33
CA SER A 55 10.96 10.08 8.95
C SER A 55 10.11 10.33 7.71
N GLU A 56 10.19 9.45 6.70
CA GLU A 56 9.31 9.53 5.53
C GLU A 56 7.84 9.30 5.86
N VAL A 57 7.52 8.34 6.74
CA VAL A 57 6.15 8.15 7.23
C VAL A 57 5.65 9.45 7.86
N SER A 58 6.46 10.08 8.72
CA SER A 58 6.09 11.33 9.39
C SER A 58 5.86 12.46 8.39
N ARG A 59 6.73 12.58 7.38
CA ARG A 59 6.58 13.56 6.29
C ARG A 59 5.30 13.31 5.48
N LEU A 60 4.99 12.06 5.16
CA LEU A 60 3.77 11.69 4.44
C LEU A 60 2.53 12.04 5.26
N VAL A 61 2.54 11.75 6.57
CA VAL A 61 1.44 12.10 7.49
C VAL A 61 1.25 13.61 7.56
N GLN A 62 2.34 14.37 7.68
CA GLN A 62 2.28 15.84 7.68
C GLN A 62 1.73 16.38 6.36
N TRP A 63 2.17 15.82 5.22
CA TRP A 63 1.66 16.20 3.92
C TRP A 63 0.16 15.90 3.81
N CYS A 64 -0.31 14.73 4.28
CA CYS A 64 -1.74 14.43 4.32
C CYS A 64 -2.51 15.48 5.14
N ASN A 65 -2.04 15.80 6.35
CA ASN A 65 -2.67 16.80 7.21
C ASN A 65 -2.75 18.18 6.55
N ASN A 66 -1.66 18.62 5.92
CA ASN A 66 -1.59 19.92 5.24
C ASN A 66 -2.52 20.01 4.02
N ASN A 67 -2.86 18.86 3.42
CA ASN A 67 -3.72 18.78 2.23
C ASN A 67 -5.14 18.28 2.58
N ASN A 68 -5.54 18.33 3.86
CA ASN A 68 -6.85 17.89 4.32
C ASN A 68 -7.19 16.43 3.96
N LEU A 69 -6.16 15.57 3.85
CA LEU A 69 -6.32 14.14 3.63
C LEU A 69 -6.30 13.39 4.95
N PHE A 70 -7.28 12.50 5.11
CA PHE A 70 -7.37 11.65 6.30
C PHE A 70 -6.79 10.26 6.04
N LEU A 71 -5.78 9.88 6.83
CA LEU A 71 -5.25 8.52 6.80
C LEU A 71 -6.18 7.56 7.56
N ASN A 72 -6.72 6.58 6.84
CA ASN A 72 -7.55 5.55 7.46
C ASN A 72 -6.66 4.49 8.15
N MET A 73 -6.41 4.69 9.45
CA MET A 73 -5.60 3.79 10.27
C MET A 73 -6.08 2.33 10.26
N GLY A 74 -7.39 2.08 10.11
CA GLY A 74 -7.93 0.72 10.03
C GLY A 74 -7.62 0.03 8.70
N LYS A 75 -7.38 0.79 7.63
CA LYS A 75 -6.99 0.28 6.30
C LYS A 75 -5.48 0.28 6.08
N THR A 76 -4.73 1.12 6.79
CA THR A 76 -3.26 1.16 6.70
C THR A 76 -2.67 -0.13 7.28
N LYS A 77 -1.90 -0.85 6.46
CA LYS A 77 -1.19 -2.07 6.86
C LYS A 77 0.30 -1.91 6.64
N GLU A 78 1.08 -2.53 7.51
CA GLU A 78 2.52 -2.66 7.36
C GLU A 78 2.85 -4.11 6.98
N ILE A 79 3.70 -4.29 5.96
CA ILE A 79 4.32 -5.58 5.65
C ILE A 79 5.82 -5.39 5.77
N VAL A 80 6.49 -6.29 6.49
CA VAL A 80 7.94 -6.31 6.60
C VAL A 80 8.47 -7.52 5.86
N PHE A 81 9.41 -7.28 4.94
CA PHE A 81 10.11 -8.33 4.22
C PHE A 81 11.46 -8.55 4.90
N ASP A 82 11.57 -9.60 5.71
CA ASP A 82 12.82 -9.97 6.40
C ASP A 82 13.17 -11.44 6.17
N PHE A 83 14.30 -11.68 5.50
CA PHE A 83 14.78 -13.02 5.16
C PHE A 83 15.88 -13.53 6.10
N ARG A 84 16.20 -12.78 7.16
CA ARG A 84 17.24 -13.17 8.12
C ARG A 84 16.77 -14.35 8.97
N ARG A 85 17.70 -15.22 9.31
CA ARG A 85 17.47 -16.36 10.22
C ARG A 85 17.64 -15.89 11.67
N GLY A 86 16.67 -15.13 12.17
CA GLY A 86 16.67 -14.62 13.53
C GLY A 86 15.28 -14.11 13.91
N PRO A 87 14.99 -13.92 15.20
CA PRO A 87 13.70 -13.35 15.62
C PRO A 87 13.55 -11.94 15.02
N PRO A 88 12.34 -11.57 14.55
CA PRO A 88 12.07 -10.22 14.05
C PRO A 88 12.45 -9.20 15.12
N GLN A 89 13.40 -8.31 14.81
CA GLN A 89 13.92 -7.33 15.76
C GLN A 89 13.18 -5.99 15.70
N ASP A 90 12.33 -5.79 14.68
CA ASP A 90 11.87 -4.45 14.34
C ASP A 90 10.57 -4.09 15.06
N PRO A 91 10.57 -3.02 15.88
CA PRO A 91 9.38 -2.57 16.58
C PRO A 91 8.30 -2.15 15.60
N SER A 92 7.04 -2.33 15.97
CA SER A 92 5.89 -1.94 15.15
C SER A 92 5.95 -0.47 14.73
N LEU A 93 5.41 -0.15 13.54
CA LEU A 93 5.24 1.23 13.11
C LEU A 93 4.10 1.89 13.90
N THR A 94 4.34 3.12 14.36
CA THR A 94 3.32 3.94 15.04
C THR A 94 3.10 5.21 14.24
N ILE A 95 1.84 5.55 13.96
CA ILE A 95 1.42 6.79 13.30
C ILE A 95 0.44 7.50 14.22
N ASN A 96 0.71 8.76 14.57
CA ASN A 96 -0.13 9.56 15.48
C ASN A 96 -0.46 8.84 16.81
N GLY A 97 0.51 8.09 17.35
CA GLY A 97 0.33 7.32 18.59
C GLY A 97 -0.44 5.99 18.43
N VAL A 98 -0.93 5.66 17.24
CA VAL A 98 -1.62 4.41 16.94
C VAL A 98 -0.66 3.42 16.26
N ILE A 99 -0.61 2.20 16.77
CA ILE A 99 0.18 1.12 16.19
C ILE A 99 -0.49 0.68 14.87
N VAL A 100 0.29 0.68 13.78
CA VAL A 100 -0.14 0.16 12.49
C VAL A 100 -0.16 -1.35 12.55
N GLU A 101 -1.24 -1.96 12.03
CA GLU A 101 -1.36 -3.41 11.97
C GLU A 101 -0.31 -3.98 11.00
N ARG A 102 0.52 -4.88 11.52
CA ARG A 102 1.46 -5.66 10.71
C ARG A 102 0.76 -6.92 10.21
N VAL A 103 0.86 -7.18 8.91
CA VAL A 103 0.21 -8.32 8.26
C VAL A 103 1.21 -9.13 7.44
N ASN A 104 0.96 -10.44 7.35
CA ASN A 104 1.82 -11.36 6.60
C ASN A 104 1.44 -11.42 5.11
N SER A 105 0.24 -10.96 4.76
CA SER A 105 -0.19 -10.83 3.37
C SER A 105 -1.24 -9.73 3.22
N HIS A 106 -1.19 -8.99 2.12
CA HIS A 106 -2.17 -7.99 1.78
C HIS A 106 -2.49 -8.01 0.28
N LYS A 107 -3.75 -7.76 -0.07
CA LYS A 107 -4.17 -7.66 -1.46
C LYS A 107 -4.05 -6.22 -1.92
N PHE A 108 -3.01 -5.93 -2.69
CA PHE A 108 -2.75 -4.61 -3.26
C PHE A 108 -3.05 -4.61 -4.76
N LEU A 109 -3.96 -3.74 -5.20
CA LEU A 109 -4.36 -3.60 -6.61
C LEU A 109 -4.68 -4.93 -7.32
N GLY A 110 -5.31 -5.87 -6.60
CA GLY A 110 -5.69 -7.17 -7.13
C GLY A 110 -4.66 -8.28 -6.95
N VAL A 111 -3.43 -7.97 -6.55
CA VAL A 111 -2.33 -8.93 -6.34
C VAL A 111 -2.13 -9.16 -4.85
N HIS A 112 -1.99 -10.43 -4.45
CA HIS A 112 -1.60 -10.75 -3.07
C HIS A 112 -0.08 -10.63 -2.92
N ILE A 113 0.34 -9.70 -2.08
CA ILE A 113 1.73 -9.52 -1.65
C ILE A 113 1.87 -10.21 -0.30
N SER A 114 2.84 -11.13 -0.19
CA SER A 114 3.10 -11.90 1.04
C SER A 114 4.47 -11.51 1.60
N GLU A 115 4.62 -11.54 2.92
CA GLU A 115 5.87 -11.21 3.64
C GLU A 115 7.07 -12.07 3.21
N ASP A 116 6.80 -13.32 2.82
CA ASP A 116 7.78 -14.29 2.33
C ASP A 116 8.03 -14.15 0.81
N LEU A 117 7.38 -13.17 0.17
CA LEU A 117 7.33 -12.97 -1.28
C LEU A 117 6.88 -14.21 -2.06
N SER A 118 6.19 -15.16 -1.41
CA SER A 118 5.66 -16.32 -2.09
C SER A 118 4.43 -15.95 -2.93
N TRP A 119 4.36 -16.52 -4.13
CA TRP A 119 3.22 -16.36 -5.02
C TRP A 119 2.05 -17.30 -4.67
N MET A 120 2.17 -18.12 -3.63
CA MET A 120 1.23 -19.21 -3.34
C MET A 120 -0.20 -18.70 -3.12
N THR A 121 -0.37 -17.68 -2.28
CA THR A 121 -1.68 -17.07 -2.00
C THR A 121 -2.29 -16.48 -3.27
N ASN A 122 -1.51 -15.71 -4.02
CA ASN A 122 -1.95 -15.09 -5.26
C ASN A 122 -2.37 -16.13 -6.30
N THR A 123 -1.48 -17.07 -6.62
CA THR A 123 -1.69 -18.11 -7.64
C THR A 123 -2.87 -19.02 -7.28
N THR A 124 -3.00 -19.40 -6.00
CA THR A 124 -4.15 -20.20 -5.54
C THR A 124 -5.46 -19.43 -5.70
N SER A 125 -5.49 -18.14 -5.37
CA SER A 125 -6.69 -17.30 -5.55
C SER A 125 -7.08 -17.18 -7.02
N LEU A 126 -6.10 -17.01 -7.91
CA LEU A 126 -6.31 -16.88 -9.35
C LEU A 126 -6.78 -18.20 -9.97
N ALA A 127 -6.15 -19.32 -9.59
CA ALA A 127 -6.54 -20.65 -10.03
C ALA A 127 -8.00 -20.98 -9.64
N LYS A 128 -8.40 -20.67 -8.40
CA LYS A 128 -9.79 -20.82 -7.94
C LYS A 128 -10.76 -19.99 -8.78
N LYS A 129 -10.46 -18.71 -9.03
CA LYS A 129 -11.31 -17.82 -9.85
C LYS A 129 -11.45 -18.33 -11.29
N ALA A 130 -10.35 -18.81 -11.88
CA ALA A 130 -10.35 -19.41 -13.22
C ALA A 130 -11.18 -20.70 -13.24
N GLN A 131 -11.02 -21.57 -12.25
CA GLN A 131 -11.77 -22.83 -12.14
C GLN A 131 -13.28 -22.57 -12.00
N SER A 132 -13.69 -21.61 -11.17
CA SER A 132 -15.11 -21.20 -11.06
C SER A 132 -15.67 -20.72 -12.39
N SER A 133 -14.92 -19.88 -13.12
CA SER A 133 -15.33 -19.38 -14.43
C SER A 133 -15.48 -20.51 -15.45
N LEU A 134 -14.50 -21.42 -15.51
CA LEU A 134 -14.55 -22.60 -16.38
C LEU A 134 -15.71 -23.53 -16.03
N TYR A 135 -16.05 -23.69 -14.74
CA TYR A 135 -17.19 -24.49 -14.31
C TYR A 135 -18.50 -23.95 -14.87
N TYR A 136 -18.73 -22.64 -14.78
CA TYR A 136 -19.92 -22.01 -15.36
C TYR A 136 -19.98 -22.17 -16.88
N LEU A 137 -18.86 -21.94 -17.59
CA LEU A 137 -18.79 -22.16 -19.04
C LEU A 137 -19.11 -23.60 -19.44
N ARG A 138 -18.62 -24.58 -18.68
CA ARG A 138 -18.93 -26.00 -18.89
C ARG A 138 -20.40 -26.34 -18.66
N LYS A 139 -21.08 -25.63 -17.74
CA LYS A 139 -22.51 -25.79 -17.50
C LYS A 139 -23.34 -25.19 -18.63
N LEU A 140 -23.01 -23.98 -19.07
CA LEU A 140 -23.70 -23.31 -20.18
C LEU A 140 -23.59 -24.07 -21.50
N ARG A 141 -22.43 -24.68 -21.79
CA ARG A 141 -22.27 -25.53 -22.99
C ARG A 141 -23.16 -26.79 -23.00
N LYS A 142 -23.66 -27.22 -21.83
CA LYS A 142 -24.50 -28.42 -21.68
C LYS A 142 -26.00 -28.11 -21.66
N ALA A 143 -26.36 -26.84 -21.53
CA ALA A 143 -27.74 -26.35 -21.65
C ALA A 143 -28.06 -26.06 -23.11
#